data_AF-A0A7I8WXR7-F1
#
_entry.id   AF-A0A7I8WXR7-F1
#
_cell.length_a   1.000
_cell.length_b   1.000
_cell.length_c   1.000
_cell.angle_alpha   90.00
_cell.angle_beta   90.00
_cell.angle_gamma   90.00
#
_symmetry.space_group_name_H-M   'P 1'
#
loop_
_entity.id
_entity.type
_entity.pdbx_description
1 polymer ?
#
loop_
_entity_poly.entity_id
_entity_poly.type
_entity_poly.pdbx_seq_one_letter_code
_entity_poly.pdbx_strand_id
1 'polypeptide(L)'
;MCILGVKKDKYHNDCVVALAVFGLFFVFTLILAAIMIIFISTGEAIRGLNEEALAKNPLLKLVNIHYESVVGDEFLKGHEEEAEEMKRYKIRITHLVVIGLIQNSTLLEEDVKTGECKLVCEQFDEIFKASLGNLYRTKQSAFPEALKKLEKQAQKVVQKTIYSIFHKNDTTTLLAAKELSTNQALLRPAYRFFIPEIN
;
A
#
# COMPACT_ATOMS: atom_id res chain seq x y z
N MET A 1 -49.75 -35.29 -36.07
CA MET A 1 -50.36 -33.98 -36.39
C MET A 1 -49.60 -32.93 -35.58
N CYS A 2 -48.66 -32.22 -36.21
CA CYS A 2 -47.90 -31.17 -35.56
C CYS A 2 -48.78 -29.92 -35.43
N ILE A 3 -49.19 -29.57 -34.21
CA ILE A 3 -49.70 -28.23 -33.92
C ILE A 3 -48.57 -27.46 -33.25
N LEU A 4 -47.66 -26.95 -34.10
CA LEU A 4 -46.77 -25.85 -33.79
C LEU A 4 -47.62 -24.58 -33.70
N GLY A 5 -47.63 -23.92 -32.54
CA GLY A 5 -48.43 -22.71 -32.36
C GLY A 5 -47.98 -21.80 -31.22
N VAL A 6 -46.78 -21.97 -30.68
CA VAL A 6 -46.21 -21.00 -29.73
C VAL A 6 -45.21 -20.13 -30.49
N LYS A 7 -45.56 -18.84 -30.62
CA LYS A 7 -44.82 -17.80 -31.34
C LYS A 7 -43.33 -17.83 -30.99
N LYS A 8 -42.52 -18.33 -31.94
CA LYS A 8 -41.05 -18.37 -31.91
C LYS A 8 -40.45 -16.98 -31.59
N ASP A 9 -41.15 -15.93 -32.01
CA ASP A 9 -40.76 -14.53 -31.78
C ASP A 9 -40.83 -14.12 -30.31
N LYS A 10 -41.76 -14.68 -29.52
CA LYS A 10 -41.95 -14.27 -28.12
C LYS A 10 -40.83 -14.81 -27.22
N TYR A 11 -40.46 -16.08 -27.40
CA TYR A 11 -39.33 -16.70 -26.69
C TYR A 11 -37.98 -16.07 -27.01
N HIS A 12 -37.77 -15.67 -28.27
CA HIS A 12 -36.55 -14.97 -28.65
C HIS A 12 -36.48 -13.58 -28.00
N ASN A 13 -37.60 -12.86 -27.98
CA ASN A 13 -37.69 -11.55 -27.33
C ASN A 13 -37.49 -11.65 -25.81
N ASP A 14 -38.11 -12.63 -25.15
CA ASP A 14 -37.99 -12.83 -23.70
C ASP A 14 -36.55 -13.21 -23.29
N CYS A 15 -35.85 -13.99 -24.12
CA CYS A 15 -34.45 -14.35 -23.91
C CYS A 15 -33.49 -13.17 -24.14
N VAL A 16 -33.74 -12.36 -25.18
CA VAL A 16 -32.98 -11.12 -25.46
C VAL A 16 -33.18 -10.10 -24.34
N VAL A 17 -34.40 -9.96 -23.81
CA VAL A 17 -34.70 -9.08 -22.67
C VAL A 17 -34.02 -9.59 -21.40
N ALA A 18 -34.03 -10.90 -21.12
CA ALA A 18 -33.32 -11.47 -19.96
C ALA A 18 -31.79 -11.26 -20.04
N LEU A 19 -31.20 -11.47 -21.22
CA LEU A 19 -29.78 -11.18 -21.48
C LEU A 19 -29.46 -9.69 -21.33
N ALA A 20 -30.34 -8.81 -21.82
CA ALA A 20 -30.17 -7.36 -21.66
C ALA A 20 -30.26 -6.93 -20.20
N VAL A 21 -31.20 -7.47 -19.41
CA VAL A 21 -31.31 -7.21 -17.98
C VAL A 21 -30.09 -7.71 -17.21
N PHE A 22 -29.61 -8.92 -17.51
CA PHE A 22 -28.41 -9.47 -16.89
C PHE A 22 -27.16 -8.67 -17.26
N GLY A 23 -27.02 -8.28 -18.54
CA GLY A 23 -25.95 -7.42 -19.00
C GLY A 23 -25.95 -6.05 -18.33
N LEU A 24 -27.13 -5.45 -18.14
CA LEU A 24 -27.28 -4.16 -17.47
C LEU A 24 -26.92 -4.25 -15.98
N PHE A 25 -27.33 -5.33 -15.30
CA PHE A 25 -26.91 -5.63 -13.92
C PHE A 25 -25.41 -5.85 -13.81
N PHE A 26 -24.81 -6.57 -14.75
CA PHE A 26 -23.38 -6.83 -14.79
C PHE A 26 -22.58 -5.54 -14.97
N VAL A 27 -22.98 -4.67 -15.92
CA VAL A 27 -22.38 -3.35 -16.13
C VAL A 27 -22.52 -2.47 -14.88
N PHE A 28 -23.70 -2.45 -14.26
CA PHE A 28 -23.92 -1.67 -13.03
C PHE A 28 -23.04 -2.17 -11.87
N THR A 29 -22.87 -3.49 -11.73
CA THR A 29 -22.00 -4.10 -10.72
C THR A 29 -20.53 -3.76 -10.97
N LEU A 30 -20.08 -3.77 -12.22
CA LEU A 30 -18.72 -3.36 -12.59
C LEU A 30 -18.48 -1.86 -12.32
N ILE A 31 -19.46 -1.01 -12.60
CA ILE A 31 -19.39 0.43 -12.30
C ILE A 31 -19.31 0.64 -10.79
N LEU A 32 -20.15 -0.03 -10.00
CA LEU A 32 -20.08 0.03 -8.53
C LEU A 32 -18.74 -0.46 -8.00
N ALA A 33 -18.21 -1.57 -8.53
CA ALA A 33 -16.90 -2.08 -8.17
C ALA A 33 -15.79 -1.07 -8.51
N ALA A 34 -15.82 -0.45 -9.70
CA ALA A 34 -14.87 0.58 -10.09
C ALA A 34 -14.96 1.83 -9.19
N ILE A 35 -16.18 2.28 -8.85
CA ILE A 35 -16.39 3.40 -7.92
C ILE A 35 -15.85 3.06 -6.53
N MET A 36 -16.12 1.85 -6.02
CA MET A 36 -15.59 1.39 -4.73
C MET A 36 -14.07 1.31 -4.74
N ILE A 37 -13.44 0.83 -5.82
CA ILE A 37 -11.98 0.82 -5.98
C ILE A 37 -11.43 2.25 -5.94
N ILE A 38 -12.07 3.21 -6.61
CA ILE A 38 -11.68 4.63 -6.58
C ILE A 38 -11.87 5.23 -5.18
N PHE A 39 -12.95 4.89 -4.48
CA PHE A 39 -13.23 5.40 -3.13
C PHE A 39 -12.28 4.85 -2.07
N ILE A 40 -11.87 3.59 -2.21
CA ILE A 40 -10.86 2.94 -1.36
C ILE A 40 -9.49 3.54 -1.64
N SER A 41 -9.10 3.68 -2.92
CA SER A 41 -7.80 4.26 -3.30
C SER A 41 -7.64 5.73 -2.88
N THR A 42 -8.71 6.53 -2.99
CA THR A 42 -8.71 7.93 -2.52
C THR A 42 -8.67 8.05 -0.99
N GLY A 43 -9.06 7.01 -0.26
CA GLY A 43 -8.95 6.97 1.19
C GLY A 43 -7.51 6.81 1.69
N GLU A 44 -6.66 6.20 0.87
CA GLU A 44 -5.27 5.85 1.20
C GLU A 44 -4.26 6.84 0.67
N ALA A 45 -4.57 7.51 -0.45
CA ALA A 45 -3.71 8.46 -1.11
C ALA A 45 -3.30 9.64 -0.20
N ILE A 46 -2.02 10.03 -0.28
CA ILE A 46 -1.51 11.21 0.42
C ILE A 46 -1.73 12.43 -0.48
N ARG A 47 -2.54 13.39 -0.01
CA ARG A 47 -2.93 14.57 -0.80
C ARG A 47 -1.69 15.35 -1.26
N GLY A 48 -1.60 15.58 -2.58
CA GLY A 48 -0.51 16.35 -3.20
C GLY A 48 0.75 15.54 -3.48
N LEU A 49 0.76 14.24 -3.15
CA LEU A 49 1.86 13.34 -3.50
C LEU A 49 1.68 12.83 -4.93
N ASN A 50 2.72 12.95 -5.77
CA ASN A 50 2.71 12.37 -7.12
C ASN A 50 3.16 10.90 -7.06
N GLU A 51 2.24 10.01 -6.72
CA GLU A 51 2.51 8.58 -6.56
C GLU A 51 2.99 7.93 -7.87
N GLU A 52 2.53 8.39 -9.03
CA GLU A 52 2.97 7.84 -10.33
C GLU A 52 4.44 8.15 -10.62
N ALA A 53 4.89 9.36 -10.30
CA ALA A 53 6.29 9.73 -10.42
C ALA A 53 7.17 8.96 -9.42
N LEU A 54 6.69 8.77 -8.19
CA LEU A 54 7.42 8.08 -7.13
C LEU A 54 7.45 6.55 -7.32
N ALA A 55 6.44 5.96 -7.98
CA ALA A 55 6.39 4.52 -8.26
C ALA A 55 7.54 4.02 -9.14
N LYS A 56 8.19 4.93 -9.89
CA LYS A 56 9.36 4.63 -10.72
C LYS A 56 10.67 4.61 -9.92
N ASN A 57 10.67 5.11 -8.68
CA ASN A 57 11.87 5.15 -7.85
C ASN A 57 12.26 3.73 -7.37
N PRO A 58 13.52 3.31 -7.53
CA PRO A 58 13.99 1.98 -7.13
C PRO A 58 13.73 1.62 -5.67
N LEU A 59 13.91 2.57 -4.74
CA LEU A 59 13.67 2.35 -3.31
C LEU A 59 12.19 2.11 -3.04
N LEU A 60 11.30 2.95 -3.56
CA LEU A 60 9.85 2.75 -3.39
C LEU A 60 9.40 1.41 -3.96
N LYS A 61 9.91 1.03 -5.13
CA LYS A 61 9.59 -0.25 -5.76
C LYS A 61 10.04 -1.42 -4.86
N LEU A 62 11.25 -1.34 -4.31
CA LEU A 62 11.78 -2.38 -3.42
C LEU A 62 10.97 -2.50 -2.12
N VAL A 63 10.67 -1.36 -1.48
CA VAL A 63 9.82 -1.32 -0.29
C VAL A 63 8.44 -1.90 -0.58
N ASN A 64 7.83 -1.55 -1.71
CA ASN A 64 6.52 -2.09 -2.09
C ASN A 64 6.54 -3.62 -2.29
N ILE A 65 7.59 -4.17 -2.91
CA ILE A 65 7.77 -5.62 -3.05
C ILE A 65 7.87 -6.29 -1.67
N HIS A 66 8.68 -5.73 -0.77
CA HIS A 66 8.83 -6.29 0.57
C HIS A 66 7.55 -6.14 1.41
N TYR A 67 6.80 -5.06 1.19
CA TYR A 67 5.49 -4.87 1.79
C TYR A 67 4.53 -5.98 1.39
N GLU A 68 4.38 -6.22 0.08
CA GLU A 68 3.54 -7.29 -0.45
C GLU A 68 3.97 -8.67 0.04
N SER A 69 5.28 -8.91 0.16
CA SER A 69 5.81 -10.14 0.77
C SER A 69 5.38 -10.30 2.23
N VAL A 70 5.46 -9.24 3.05
CA VAL A 70 5.05 -9.31 4.47
C VAL A 70 3.53 -9.53 4.59
N VAL A 71 2.73 -8.86 3.75
CA VAL A 71 1.28 -9.11 3.68
C VAL A 71 0.99 -10.57 3.33
N GLY A 72 1.69 -11.12 2.34
CA GLY A 72 1.58 -12.53 1.95
C GLY A 72 1.96 -13.47 3.09
N ASP A 73 3.03 -13.19 3.82
CA ASP A 73 3.47 -13.99 4.96
C ASP A 73 2.41 -14.05 6.06
N GLU A 74 1.71 -12.95 6.34
CA GLU A 74 0.64 -12.93 7.35
C GLU A 74 -0.62 -13.66 6.87
N PHE A 75 -0.97 -13.51 5.59
CA PHE A 75 -2.07 -14.28 4.99
C PHE A 75 -1.81 -15.80 5.09
N LEU A 76 -0.61 -16.25 4.73
CA LEU A 76 -0.23 -17.67 4.78
C LEU A 76 -0.18 -18.25 6.20
N LYS A 77 -0.03 -17.41 7.23
CA LYS A 77 -0.11 -17.83 8.64
C LYS A 77 -1.54 -17.96 9.15
N GLY A 78 -2.54 -17.64 8.33
CA GLY A 78 -3.96 -17.62 8.73
C GLY A 78 -4.39 -16.32 9.41
N HIS A 79 -3.59 -15.25 9.35
CA HIS A 79 -3.95 -13.93 9.87
C HIS A 79 -4.63 -13.09 8.78
N GLU A 80 -5.73 -13.60 8.22
CA GLU A 80 -6.41 -12.99 7.06
C GLU A 80 -6.88 -11.55 7.33
N GLU A 81 -7.45 -11.29 8.51
CA GLU A 81 -7.89 -9.95 8.91
C GLU A 81 -6.72 -8.96 9.02
N GLU A 82 -5.56 -9.40 9.52
CA GLU A 82 -4.37 -8.56 9.61
C GLU A 82 -3.79 -8.28 8.22
N ALA A 83 -3.74 -9.30 7.35
CA ALA A 83 -3.30 -9.13 5.97
C ALA A 83 -4.22 -8.16 5.20
N GLU A 84 -5.53 -8.24 5.41
CA GLU A 84 -6.49 -7.34 4.78
C GLU A 84 -6.37 -5.91 5.31
N GLU A 85 -6.17 -5.71 6.62
CA GLU A 85 -5.94 -4.38 7.17
C GLU A 85 -4.61 -3.80 6.69
N MET A 86 -3.56 -4.61 6.55
CA MET A 86 -2.32 -4.17 5.92
C MET A 86 -2.57 -3.69 4.48
N LYS A 87 -3.27 -4.47 3.64
CA LYS A 87 -3.57 -4.03 2.26
C LYS A 87 -4.22 -2.65 2.22
N ARG A 88 -5.10 -2.34 3.17
CA ARG A 88 -5.77 -1.02 3.30
C ARG A 88 -4.85 0.14 3.70
N TYR A 89 -3.65 -0.13 4.18
CA TYR A 89 -2.68 0.90 4.54
C TYR A 89 -1.42 0.87 3.67
N LYS A 90 -1.44 0.11 2.57
CA LYS A 90 -0.28 -0.12 1.70
C LYS A 90 0.44 1.16 1.33
N ILE A 91 -0.28 2.14 0.78
CA ILE A 91 0.32 3.40 0.31
C ILE A 91 0.98 4.14 1.48
N ARG A 92 0.26 4.30 2.59
CA ARG A 92 0.75 5.07 3.74
C ARG A 92 1.95 4.41 4.40
N ILE A 93 1.89 3.10 4.64
CA ILE A 93 3.00 2.38 5.28
C ILE A 93 4.21 2.32 4.34
N THR A 94 4.02 2.15 3.04
CA THR A 94 5.13 2.19 2.06
C THR A 94 5.87 3.53 2.15
N HIS A 95 5.13 4.65 2.13
CA HIS A 95 5.75 5.98 2.21
C HIS A 95 6.36 6.27 3.59
N LEU A 96 5.75 5.80 4.67
CA LEU A 96 6.30 5.91 6.01
C LEU A 96 7.62 5.14 6.15
N VAL A 97 7.68 3.92 5.62
CA VAL A 97 8.91 3.12 5.57
C VAL A 97 9.99 3.81 4.75
N VAL A 98 9.64 4.36 3.58
CA VAL A 98 10.57 5.12 2.74
C VAL A 98 11.12 6.33 3.50
N ILE A 99 10.25 7.12 4.14
CA ILE A 99 10.66 8.25 4.98
C ILE A 99 11.63 7.80 6.07
N GLY A 100 11.31 6.70 6.76
CA GLY A 100 12.19 6.12 7.78
C GLY A 100 13.56 5.74 7.24
N LEU A 101 13.61 5.07 6.09
CA LEU A 101 14.85 4.65 5.44
C LEU A 101 15.72 5.84 5.02
N ILE A 102 15.12 6.95 4.57
CA ILE A 102 15.87 8.09 4.02
C ILE A 102 16.09 9.23 5.01
N GLN A 103 15.47 9.18 6.20
CA GLN A 103 15.55 10.24 7.21
C GLN A 103 17.01 10.57 7.57
N ASN A 104 17.85 9.54 7.69
CA ASN A 104 19.28 9.68 7.83
C ASN A 104 20.00 8.68 6.93
N SER A 105 20.43 9.15 5.75
CA SER A 105 21.10 8.33 4.75
C SER A 105 22.42 7.72 5.24
N THR A 106 23.10 8.34 6.20
CA THR A 106 24.33 7.80 6.79
C THR A 106 24.04 6.53 7.60
N LEU A 107 22.96 6.52 8.41
CA LEU A 107 22.55 5.33 9.16
C LEU A 107 22.14 4.19 8.21
N LEU A 108 21.43 4.52 7.13
CA LEU A 108 21.09 3.55 6.10
C LEU A 108 22.32 2.91 5.46
N GLU A 109 23.34 3.70 5.14
CA GLU A 109 24.59 3.17 4.59
C GLU A 109 25.33 2.26 5.56
N GLU A 110 25.30 2.57 6.86
CA GLU A 110 25.93 1.75 7.90
C GLU A 110 25.22 0.41 8.06
N ASP A 111 23.89 0.42 8.21
CA ASP A 111 23.08 -0.81 8.31
C ASP A 111 23.14 -1.65 7.03
N VAL A 112 23.21 -1.01 5.84
CA VAL A 112 23.40 -1.73 4.57
C VAL A 112 24.79 -2.36 4.46
N LYS A 113 25.85 -1.80 5.06
CA LYS A 113 27.19 -2.41 5.03
C LYS A 113 27.28 -3.69 5.86
N THR A 114 26.56 -3.75 6.97
CA THR A 114 26.52 -4.92 7.86
C THR A 114 25.43 -5.91 7.46
N GLY A 115 24.40 -5.45 6.74
CA GLY A 115 23.20 -6.23 6.44
C GLY A 115 22.25 -6.35 7.63
N GLU A 116 22.55 -5.67 8.74
CA GLU A 116 21.78 -5.70 9.97
C GLU A 116 20.95 -4.43 10.10
N CYS A 117 19.64 -4.56 10.35
CA CYS A 117 18.79 -3.41 10.64
C CYS A 117 18.84 -3.12 12.14
N LYS A 118 19.68 -2.16 12.52
CA LYS A 118 19.84 -1.75 13.92
C LYS A 118 19.53 -0.26 14.03
N LEU A 119 20.34 0.58 13.41
CA LEU A 119 20.26 2.03 13.55
C LEU A 119 19.00 2.58 12.86
N VAL A 120 18.72 2.11 11.65
CA VAL A 120 17.54 2.52 10.89
C VAL A 120 16.26 1.95 11.52
N CYS A 121 16.32 0.72 12.06
CA CYS A 121 15.19 0.12 12.76
C CYS A 121 14.82 0.90 14.04
N GLU A 122 15.82 1.30 14.83
CA GLU A 122 15.63 2.13 16.03
C GLU A 122 15.02 3.50 15.66
N GLN A 123 15.56 4.17 14.64
CA GLN A 123 15.01 5.44 14.15
C GLN A 123 13.58 5.28 13.59
N PHE A 124 13.32 4.18 12.89
CA PHE A 124 12.01 3.92 12.32
C PHE A 124 10.95 3.72 13.40
N ASP A 125 11.29 3.09 14.52
CA ASP A 125 10.40 2.93 15.67
C ASP A 125 9.92 4.28 16.22
N GLU A 126 10.83 5.24 16.35
CA GLU A 126 10.50 6.62 16.78
C GLU A 126 9.59 7.33 15.78
N ILE A 127 9.91 7.24 14.48
CA ILE A 127 9.11 7.84 13.40
C ILE A 127 7.72 7.22 13.36
N PHE A 128 7.62 5.90 13.49
CA PHE A 128 6.36 5.18 13.47
C PHE A 128 5.46 5.64 14.62
N LYS A 129 6.01 5.70 15.84
CA LYS A 129 5.31 6.19 17.04
C LYS A 129 4.83 7.63 16.89
N ALA A 130 5.66 8.53 16.37
CA ALA A 130 5.28 9.91 16.08
C ALA A 130 4.16 10.01 15.02
N SER A 131 4.11 9.06 14.08
CA SER A 131 3.16 9.04 12.97
C SER A 131 1.82 8.37 13.31
N LEU A 132 1.70 7.68 14.45
CA LEU A 132 0.50 6.93 14.85
C LEU A 132 -0.78 7.77 14.82
N GLY A 133 -0.71 9.02 15.29
CA GLY A 133 -1.85 9.93 15.31
C GLY A 133 -2.40 10.25 13.93
N ASN A 134 -1.53 10.29 12.90
CA ASN A 134 -1.90 10.58 11.51
C ASN A 134 -2.24 9.31 10.71
N LEU A 135 -1.73 8.17 11.16
CA LEU A 135 -2.21 6.87 10.69
C LEU A 135 -3.66 6.64 11.14
N TYR A 136 -4.09 7.21 12.27
CA TYR A 136 -5.46 7.10 12.78
C TYR A 136 -6.50 7.80 11.91
N ARG A 137 -7.43 7.01 11.36
CA ARG A 137 -8.74 7.52 10.94
C ARG A 137 -9.69 7.44 12.12
N THR A 138 -10.34 8.57 12.44
CA THR A 138 -11.24 8.84 13.57
C THR A 138 -12.50 7.96 13.68
N LYS A 139 -12.60 6.82 12.99
CA LYS A 139 -13.79 5.96 12.95
C LYS A 139 -13.54 4.46 13.19
N GLN A 140 -12.35 4.04 13.61
CA GLN A 140 -12.07 2.64 13.92
C GLN A 140 -11.85 2.44 15.44
N SER A 141 -12.81 1.83 16.13
CA SER A 141 -12.75 1.57 17.58
C SER A 141 -11.73 0.49 17.99
N ALA A 142 -11.28 -0.35 17.04
CA ALA A 142 -10.28 -1.42 17.25
C ALA A 142 -8.81 -0.99 16.93
N PHE A 143 -8.61 0.29 16.62
CA PHE A 143 -7.38 0.80 16.00
C PHE A 143 -6.09 0.71 16.83
N PRO A 144 -6.08 0.83 18.18
CA PRO A 144 -4.84 0.78 18.95
C PRO A 144 -4.12 -0.57 18.87
N GLU A 145 -4.87 -1.67 18.76
CA GLU A 145 -4.30 -3.02 18.67
C GLU A 145 -3.85 -3.35 17.24
N ALA A 146 -4.61 -2.90 16.24
CA ALA A 146 -4.23 -3.01 14.82
C ALA A 146 -2.94 -2.23 14.51
N LEU A 147 -2.76 -1.03 15.06
CA LEU A 147 -1.53 -0.24 14.90
C LEU A 147 -0.29 -0.92 15.47
N LYS A 148 -0.39 -1.53 16.66
CA LYS A 148 0.73 -2.27 17.27
C LYS A 148 1.17 -3.45 16.41
N LYS A 149 0.21 -4.13 15.76
CA LYS A 149 0.50 -5.20 14.81
C LYS A 149 1.18 -4.64 13.57
N LEU A 150 0.68 -3.52 13.03
CA LEU A 150 1.27 -2.84 11.88
C LEU A 150 2.72 -2.36 12.11
N GLU A 151 3.06 -1.91 13.33
CA GLU A 151 4.43 -1.48 13.70
C GLU A 151 5.45 -2.60 13.42
N LYS A 152 5.18 -3.79 13.95
CA LYS A 152 6.05 -4.96 13.77
C LYS A 152 6.14 -5.36 12.29
N GLN A 153 5.04 -5.29 11.56
CA GLN A 153 5.06 -5.64 10.13
C GLN A 153 5.83 -4.60 9.31
N ALA A 154 5.66 -3.30 9.61
CA ALA A 154 6.40 -2.24 8.94
C ALA A 154 7.91 -2.32 9.24
N GLN A 155 8.30 -2.63 10.48
CA GLN A 155 9.70 -2.92 10.82
C GLN A 155 10.26 -4.11 10.03
N LYS A 156 9.50 -5.20 9.85
CA LYS A 156 9.93 -6.30 8.98
C LYS A 156 10.15 -5.85 7.53
N VAL A 157 9.37 -4.90 7.02
CA VAL A 157 9.58 -4.35 5.67
C VAL A 157 10.90 -3.56 5.61
N VAL A 158 11.21 -2.74 6.61
CA VAL A 158 12.51 -2.05 6.73
C VAL A 158 13.65 -3.06 6.74
N GLN A 159 13.58 -4.07 7.61
CA GLN A 159 14.57 -5.14 7.73
C GLN A 159 14.81 -5.88 6.41
N LYS A 160 13.73 -6.33 5.75
CA LYS A 160 13.81 -7.03 4.46
C LYS A 160 14.41 -6.13 3.37
N THR A 161 14.10 -4.83 3.39
CA THR A 161 14.63 -3.87 2.42
C THR A 161 16.14 -3.70 2.58
N ILE A 162 16.62 -3.43 3.80
CA ILE A 162 18.06 -3.31 4.09
C ILE A 162 18.79 -4.60 3.71
N TYR A 163 18.27 -5.75 4.14
CA TYR A 163 18.85 -7.04 3.82
C TYR A 163 18.93 -7.28 2.29
N SER A 164 17.89 -6.92 1.54
CA SER A 164 17.91 -7.07 0.08
C SER A 164 18.93 -6.14 -0.60
N ILE A 165 19.10 -4.91 -0.10
CA ILE A 165 20.10 -3.98 -0.65
C ILE A 165 21.51 -4.53 -0.40
N PHE A 166 21.79 -4.97 0.83
CA PHE A 166 23.06 -5.59 1.21
C PHE A 166 23.35 -6.83 0.37
N HIS A 167 22.45 -7.82 0.40
CA HIS A 167 22.68 -9.13 -0.21
C HIS A 167 22.87 -9.05 -1.74
N LYS A 168 22.20 -8.10 -2.40
CA LYS A 168 22.32 -7.88 -3.84
C LYS A 168 23.41 -6.88 -4.22
N ASN A 169 24.05 -6.23 -3.24
CA ASN A 169 24.92 -5.08 -3.46
C ASN A 169 24.25 -4.01 -4.36
N ASP A 170 23.00 -3.68 -4.05
CA ASP A 170 22.13 -2.83 -4.88
C ASP A 170 22.45 -1.34 -4.70
N THR A 171 23.53 -0.92 -5.36
CA THR A 171 23.99 0.48 -5.35
C THR A 171 22.98 1.43 -5.97
N THR A 172 22.15 0.98 -6.90
CA THR A 172 21.13 1.82 -7.56
C THR A 172 20.04 2.21 -6.57
N THR A 173 19.56 1.26 -5.76
CA THR A 173 18.58 1.55 -4.72
C THR A 173 19.15 2.46 -3.63
N LEU A 174 20.41 2.27 -3.24
CA LEU A 174 21.06 3.13 -2.25
C LEU A 174 21.25 4.58 -2.77
N LEU A 175 21.61 4.75 -4.04
CA LEU A 175 21.68 6.08 -4.67
C LEU A 175 20.30 6.74 -4.76
N ALA A 176 19.26 5.98 -5.11
CA ALA A 176 17.89 6.47 -5.13
C ALA A 176 17.41 6.93 -3.74
N ALA A 177 17.83 6.24 -2.68
CA ALA A 177 17.57 6.65 -1.29
C ALA A 177 18.23 8.00 -0.96
N LYS A 178 19.50 8.18 -1.36
CA LYS A 178 20.22 9.46 -1.19
C LYS A 178 19.56 10.60 -1.98
N GLU A 179 19.17 10.34 -3.23
CA GLU A 179 18.47 11.32 -4.06
C GLU A 179 17.16 11.77 -3.41
N LEU A 180 16.36 10.83 -2.89
CA LEU A 180 15.13 11.18 -2.17
C LEU A 180 15.41 11.95 -0.86
N SER A 181 16.47 11.60 -0.13
CA SER A 181 16.85 12.31 1.10
C SER A 181 17.23 13.78 0.84
N THR A 182 17.83 14.06 -0.32
CA THR A 182 18.27 15.41 -0.72
C THR A 182 17.17 16.19 -1.41
N ASN A 183 16.29 15.51 -2.17
CA ASN A 183 15.15 16.10 -2.84
C ASN A 183 13.86 15.94 -2.04
N GLN A 184 13.81 16.61 -0.88
CA GLN A 184 12.67 16.55 0.04
C GLN A 184 11.36 17.07 -0.58
N ALA A 185 11.41 17.84 -1.68
CA ALA A 185 10.23 18.37 -2.34
C ALA A 185 9.29 17.27 -2.86
N LEU A 186 9.85 16.14 -3.34
CA LEU A 186 9.08 15.02 -3.87
C LEU A 186 8.26 14.29 -2.80
N LEU A 187 8.79 14.20 -1.58
CA LEU A 187 8.14 13.52 -0.45
C LEU A 187 7.52 14.49 0.56
N ARG A 188 7.66 15.80 0.38
CA ARG A 188 7.13 16.83 1.29
C ARG A 188 5.66 16.62 1.67
N PRO A 189 4.75 16.23 0.76
CA PRO A 189 3.36 15.93 1.14
C PRO A 189 3.25 14.76 2.12
N ALA A 190 4.07 13.71 1.95
CA ALA A 190 4.14 12.57 2.85
C ALA A 190 4.76 12.94 4.20
N TYR A 191 5.85 13.71 4.20
CA TYR A 191 6.45 14.24 5.44
C TYR A 191 5.44 15.03 6.27
N ARG A 192 4.72 15.97 5.66
CA ARG A 192 3.68 16.76 6.36
C ARG A 192 2.51 15.91 6.87
N PHE A 193 2.19 14.83 6.16
CA PHE A 193 1.14 13.93 6.57
C PHE A 193 1.53 13.14 7.83
N PHE A 194 2.77 12.64 7.90
CA PHE A 194 3.21 11.77 9.01
C PHE A 194 3.79 12.55 10.19
N ILE A 195 4.61 13.56 9.90
CA ILE A 195 5.33 14.40 10.85
C ILE A 195 4.88 15.85 10.59
N PRO A 196 3.69 16.27 11.05
CA PRO A 196 3.29 17.65 10.95
C PRO A 196 4.31 18.50 11.71
N GLU A 197 4.91 19.48 11.03
CA GLU A 197 5.77 20.48 11.68
C GLU A 197 4.97 21.07 12.85
N ILE A 198 5.46 20.87 14.07
CA ILE A 198 4.98 21.58 15.25
C ILE A 198 5.47 23.02 15.05
N ASN A 199 4.63 23.85 14.45
CA ASN A 199 4.83 25.30 14.44
C ASN A 199 4.59 25.85 15.85
#